data_AF-A0A6C0E595-F1
#
_entry.id   AF-A0A6C0E595-F1
#
_cell.length_a   1.000
_cell.length_b   1.000
_cell.length_c   1.000
_cell.angle_alpha   90.00
_cell.angle_beta   90.00
_cell.angle_gamma   90.00
#
_symmetry.space_group_name_H-M   'P 1'
#
loop_
_entity.id
_entity.type
_entity.pdbx_description
1 polymer ?
#
loop_
_entity_poly.entity_id
_entity_poly.type
_entity_poly.pdbx_seq_one_letter_code
_entity_poly.pdbx_strand_id
1 'polypeptide(L)'
;MGKYLVELLGTMFLVFVIFTTGNYLAIGAALAIAVLLGGPISGGAFNPAVVMALYSAGKLQQTDIIPYILMEVLGGLAGFYLYSKV
;
A
#
# COMPACT_ATOMS: atom_id res chain seq x y z
N MET A 1 -10.62 11.63 0.47
CA MET A 1 -9.20 11.97 0.72
C MET A 1 -8.50 10.91 1.57
N GLY A 2 -9.08 10.48 2.70
CA GLY A 2 -8.43 9.51 3.61
C GLY A 2 -7.96 8.21 2.95
N LYS A 3 -8.77 7.61 2.07
CA LYS A 3 -8.42 6.36 1.37
C LYS A 3 -7.10 6.43 0.56
N TYR A 4 -6.89 7.51 -0.18
CA TYR A 4 -5.69 7.71 -1.00
C TYR A 4 -4.43 7.89 -0.16
N LEU A 5 -4.56 8.62 0.96
CA LEU A 5 -3.46 8.81 1.90
C LEU A 5 -3.09 7.49 2.59
N VAL A 6 -4.08 6.66 2.92
CA VAL A 6 -3.84 5.32 3.49
C VAL A 6 -3.07 4.46 2.51
N GLU A 7 -3.46 4.39 1.24
CA GLU A 7 -2.74 3.62 0.20
C GLU A 7 -1.29 4.09 0.03
N LEU A 8 -1.07 5.42 0.04
CA LEU A 8 0.27 6.00 -0.04
C LEU A 8 1.13 5.62 1.18
N LEU A 9 0.63 5.84 2.39
CA LEU A 9 1.39 5.59 3.62
C LEU A 9 1.61 4.10 3.88
N GLY A 10 0.61 3.27 3.58
CA GLY A 10 0.71 1.82 3.72
C GLY A 10 1.72 1.22 2.75
N THR A 11 1.71 1.65 1.50
CA THR A 11 2.70 1.18 0.50
C THR A 11 4.10 1.71 0.80
N MET A 12 4.21 2.95 1.27
CA MET A 12 5.48 3.52 1.76
C MET A 12 6.07 2.70 2.91
N PHE A 13 5.26 2.37 3.91
CA PHE A 13 5.67 1.54 5.04
C PHE A 13 6.09 0.14 4.59
N LEU A 14 5.29 -0.51 3.73
CA LEU A 14 5.58 -1.84 3.20
C LEU A 14 6.92 -1.86 2.46
N VAL A 15 7.13 -0.94 1.52
CA VAL A 15 8.35 -0.89 0.71
C VAL A 15 9.58 -0.54 1.54
N PHE A 16 9.45 0.37 2.52
CA PHE A 16 10.53 0.63 3.47
C PHE A 16 10.97 -0.65 4.19
N VAL A 17 10.02 -1.43 4.75
CA VAL A 17 10.34 -2.68 5.45
C VAL A 17 10.97 -3.73 4.52
N ILE A 18 10.53 -3.81 3.26
CA ILE A 18 11.15 -4.68 2.25
C ILE A 18 12.65 -4.38 2.13
N PHE A 19 13.00 -3.12 1.88
CA PHE A 19 14.40 -2.72 1.66
C PHE A 19 15.25 -2.76 2.93
N THR A 20 14.70 -2.39 4.08
CA THR A 20 15.45 -2.39 5.35
C THR A 20 15.75 -3.81 5.84
N THR A 21 14.84 -4.77 5.62
CA THR A 21 14.95 -6.09 6.27
C THR A 21 15.22 -7.25 5.32
N GLY A 22 14.67 -7.23 4.10
CA GLY A 22 14.64 -8.40 3.21
C GLY A 22 13.99 -9.66 3.82
N ASN A 23 13.37 -9.57 5.00
CA ASN A 23 12.88 -10.71 5.76
C ASN A 23 11.38 -10.92 5.50
N TYR A 24 11.02 -12.11 5.04
CA TYR A 24 9.64 -12.43 4.64
C TYR A 24 8.63 -12.31 5.80
N LEU A 25 9.01 -12.62 7.04
CA LEU A 25 8.13 -12.45 8.20
C LEU A 25 7.89 -10.98 8.52
N ALA A 26 8.94 -10.15 8.45
CA ALA A 26 8.82 -8.71 8.68
C ALA A 26 7.95 -8.04 7.61
N ILE A 27 8.14 -8.41 6.34
CA ILE A 27 7.35 -7.91 5.21
C ILE A 27 5.87 -8.32 5.37
N GLY A 28 5.61 -9.59 5.70
CA GLY A 28 4.26 -10.08 5.95
C GLY A 28 3.57 -9.38 7.13
N ALA A 29 4.31 -9.16 8.22
CA ALA A 29 3.80 -8.43 9.37
C ALA A 29 3.51 -6.96 9.04
N ALA A 30 4.36 -6.29 8.27
CA ALA A 30 4.14 -4.93 7.83
C ALA A 30 2.85 -4.79 7.00
N LEU A 31 2.65 -5.69 6.03
CA LEU A 31 1.42 -5.73 5.25
C LEU A 31 0.20 -6.03 6.13
N ALA A 32 0.30 -6.98 7.05
CA ALA A 32 -0.81 -7.31 7.96
C ALA A 32 -1.23 -6.11 8.81
N ILE A 33 -0.26 -5.37 9.37
CA ILE A 33 -0.52 -4.14 10.14
C ILE A 33 -1.17 -3.08 9.25
N ALA A 34 -0.63 -2.85 8.05
CA ALA A 34 -1.19 -1.88 7.10
C ALA A 34 -2.65 -2.21 6.74
N VAL A 35 -2.98 -3.49 6.51
CA VAL A 35 -4.35 -3.94 6.20
C VAL A 35 -5.27 -3.83 7.42
N LEU A 36 -4.81 -4.20 8.62
CA LEU A 36 -5.63 -4.11 9.83
C LEU A 36 -6.03 -2.67 10.16
N LEU A 37 -5.11 -1.72 9.97
CA LEU A 37 -5.35 -0.31 10.28
C LEU A 37 -5.99 0.45 9.11
N GLY A 38 -5.53 0.21 7.88
CA GLY A 38 -5.94 0.93 6.68
C GLY A 38 -7.13 0.31 5.94
N GLY A 39 -7.34 -1.01 6.09
CA GLY A 39 -8.41 -1.75 5.43
C GLY A 39 -9.81 -1.16 5.64
N PRO A 40 -10.22 -0.79 6.87
CA PRO A 40 -11.51 -0.13 7.11
C PRO A 40 -11.70 1.23 6.41
N ILE A 41 -10.62 1.86 5.91
CA ILE A 41 -10.62 3.20 5.32
C ILE A 41 -10.48 3.16 3.79
N SER A 42 -9.54 2.35 3.26
CA SER A 42 -9.25 2.27 1.82
C SER A 42 -9.58 0.92 1.18
N GLY A 43 -9.88 -0.11 1.97
CA GLY A 43 -9.90 -1.49 1.49
C GLY A 43 -8.54 -2.19 1.54
N GLY A 44 -7.46 -1.44 1.81
CA GLY A 44 -6.12 -1.96 2.11
C GLY A 44 -5.48 -2.69 0.93
N ALA A 45 -5.42 -2.03 -0.23
CA ALA A 45 -4.89 -2.66 -1.44
C ALA A 45 -3.36 -2.76 -1.42
N PHE A 46 -2.69 -1.62 -1.24
CA PHE A 46 -1.24 -1.42 -1.17
C PHE A 46 -0.46 -2.09 -2.32
N ASN A 47 -1.15 -2.38 -3.43
CA ASN A 47 -0.66 -3.15 -4.56
C ASN A 47 -1.65 -3.04 -5.76
N PRO A 48 -1.16 -2.66 -6.96
CA PRO A 48 -2.01 -2.54 -8.14
C PRO A 48 -2.79 -3.81 -8.53
N ALA A 49 -2.22 -5.00 -8.30
CA ALA A 49 -2.92 -6.26 -8.54
C ALA A 49 -4.09 -6.45 -7.56
N VAL A 50 -3.94 -6.01 -6.31
CA VAL A 50 -4.99 -6.06 -5.29
C VAL A 50 -6.06 -5.00 -5.56
N VAL A 51 -5.69 -3.81 -6.08
CA VAL A 51 -6.65 -2.80 -6.58
C VAL A 51 -7.59 -3.43 -7.62
N MET A 52 -7.02 -4.13 -8.60
CA MET A 52 -7.81 -4.81 -9.63
C MET A 52 -8.69 -5.92 -9.04
N ALA A 53 -8.17 -6.71 -8.09
CA ALA A 53 -8.95 -7.74 -7.41
C ALA A 53 -10.12 -7.16 -6.60
N LEU A 54 -9.91 -6.06 -5.87
CA LEU A 54 -10.95 -5.36 -5.13
C LEU A 54 -12.02 -4.77 -6.06
N TYR A 55 -11.60 -4.20 -7.20
CA TYR A 55 -12.53 -3.73 -8.23
C TYR A 55 -13.36 -4.89 -8.79
N SER A 56 -12.73 -5.99 -9.20
CA SER A 56 -13.42 -7.17 -9.71
C SER A 56 -14.37 -7.81 -8.68
N ALA A 57 -14.05 -7.69 -7.39
CA ALA A 57 -14.92 -8.14 -6.30
C ALA A 57 -16.05 -7.15 -5.95
N GLY A 58 -16.18 -6.03 -6.66
CA GLY A 58 -17.18 -4.98 -6.37
C GLY A 58 -16.92 -4.20 -5.08
N LYS A 59 -15.70 -4.27 -4.54
CA LYS A 59 -15.29 -3.62 -3.29
C LYS A 59 -14.61 -2.26 -3.49
N LEU A 60 -14.30 -1.91 -4.74
CA LEU A 60 -13.65 -0.65 -5.10
C LEU A 60 -14.36 -0.02 -6.32
N GLN A 61 -14.49 1.30 -6.34
CA GLN A 61 -15.09 2.01 -7.46
C GLN A 61 -14.10 2.09 -8.64
N GLN A 62 -14.60 2.05 -9.87
CA GLN A 62 -13.75 2.17 -11.07
C GLN A 62 -12.95 3.48 -11.10
N THR A 63 -13.54 4.58 -10.61
CA THR A 63 -12.89 5.89 -10.51
C THR A 63 -11.71 5.92 -9.54
N ASP A 64 -11.60 4.93 -8.66
CA ASP A 64 -10.52 4.83 -7.67
C ASP A 64 -9.30 4.06 -8.18
N ILE A 65 -9.41 3.30 -9.26
CA ILE A 65 -8.33 2.43 -9.75
C ILE A 65 -7.05 3.22 -10.02
N ILE A 66 -7.13 4.24 -10.88
CA ILE A 66 -5.95 5.04 -11.26
C ILE A 66 -5.41 5.84 -10.06
N PRO A 67 -6.23 6.54 -9.27
CA PRO A 67 -5.74 7.19 -8.05
C PRO A 67 -5.04 6.26 -7.07
N TYR A 68 -5.56 5.04 -6.83
CA TYR A 68 -4.94 4.08 -5.92
C TYR A 68 -3.56 3.66 -6.44
N ILE A 69 -3.47 3.23 -7.70
CA ILE A 69 -2.21 2.81 -8.30
C ILE A 69 -1.17 3.94 -8.26
N LEU A 70 -1.58 5.18 -8.53
CA LEU A 70 -0.68 6.34 -8.42
C LEU A 70 -0.19 6.54 -6.98
N MET A 71 -1.07 6.44 -5.98
CA MET A 71 -0.69 6.58 -4.57
C MET A 71 0.22 5.44 -4.10
N GLU A 72 -0.04 4.21 -4.54
CA GLU A 72 0.78 3.03 -4.22
C GLU A 72 2.18 3.18 -4.83
N VAL A 73 2.29 3.60 -6.10
CA VAL A 73 3.59 3.85 -6.75
C VAL A 73 4.34 4.98 -6.04
N LEU A 74 3.68 6.11 -5.75
CA LEU A 74 4.29 7.21 -5.02
C LEU A 74 4.71 6.80 -3.60
N GLY A 75 3.89 6.01 -2.92
CA GLY A 75 4.18 5.43 -1.61
C GLY A 75 5.43 4.56 -1.69
N GLY A 76 5.50 3.64 -2.64
CA GLY A 76 6.68 2.78 -2.83
C GLY A 76 7.96 3.56 -3.11
N LEU A 77 7.90 4.58 -3.99
CA LEU A 77 9.03 5.47 -4.25
C LEU A 77 9.45 6.26 -3.01
N ALA A 78 8.49 6.77 -2.23
CA ALA A 78 8.77 7.45 -0.96
C ALA A 78 9.40 6.51 0.07
N GLY A 79 8.96 5.25 0.12
CA GLY A 79 9.49 4.23 1.03
C GLY A 79 10.95 3.89 0.70
N PHE A 80 11.25 3.70 -0.59
CA PHE A 80 12.62 3.52 -1.05
C PHE A 80 13.49 4.76 -0.79
N TYR A 81 12.97 5.96 -1.05
CA TYR A 81 13.67 7.20 -0.76
C TYR A 81 14.03 7.30 0.73
N LEU A 82 13.09 6.99 1.63
CA LEU A 82 13.32 6.99 3.07
C LEU A 82 14.43 6.01 3.45
N TYR A 83 14.40 4.79 2.90
CA TYR A 83 15.43 3.77 3.08
C TYR A 83 16.82 4.29 2.65
N SER A 84 16.92 4.95 1.50
CA SER A 84 18.20 5.46 0.97
C SER A 84 18.87 6.56 1.83
N LYS A 85 18.19 7.04 2.88
CA LYS A 85 18.68 8.06 3.82
C LYS A 85 19.12 7.47 5.16
N VAL A 86 18.98 6.16 5.34
CA VAL A 86 19.42 5.39 6.52
C VAL A 86 20.70 4.63 6.16
#